data_AF-A0A497SNW8-F1
#
_entry.id   AF-A0A497SNW8-F1
#
_cell.length_a   1.000
_cell.length_b   1.000
_cell.length_c   1.000
_cell.angle_alpha   90.00
_cell.angle_beta   90.00
_cell.angle_gamma   90.00
#
_symmetry.space_group_name_H-M   'P 1'
#
loop_
_entity.id
_entity.type
_entity.pdbx_description
1 polymer ?
#
loop_
_entity_poly.entity_id
_entity_poly.type
_entity_poly.pdbx_seq_one_letter_code
_entity_poly.pdbx_strand_id
1 'polypeptide(L)'
;MSSCKEKDMARDILRDIKKLGIKKEVRIMEVCGTHTQTIARYGIKNILPENIKLISGPGCPVCVTPASHVDLAIKLAEEEDVIITTYGDAYKLPGSEKSLAEVGKNVKIVYSVDEVIEMCRAQRDKEFVHLSIGFETTAPAIASVLLKNPELENFSIIPSNKLIPPAMQYLIKNDCKIDGFICPGHVSAIIGAKPYERIAKVYEKPCVISGFEAIDVLKSILMILNQIKNNISKVEIEYKRLVKYEGNKIAREKMDKVFKASNAYWRGIGNIPSSGLKLRNRFKRFDAPKRYKIKLKDAKEIKPGCLCSKIIVGNALPTQCKLFRKECTPYKPYGPCMVSVEGACNVAFRYG
;
A
#
# COMPACT_ATOMS: atom_id res chain seq x y z
N MET A 1 -17.33 14.07 -26.58
CA MET A 1 -18.23 14.91 -25.75
C MET A 1 -17.95 14.84 -24.24
N SER A 2 -17.41 13.77 -23.65
CA SER A 2 -17.16 13.72 -22.19
C SER A 2 -15.97 14.57 -21.70
N SER A 3 -14.91 14.72 -22.50
CA SER A 3 -13.68 15.40 -22.05
C SER A 3 -13.81 16.92 -21.85
N CYS A 4 -14.76 17.58 -22.52
CA CYS A 4 -15.01 19.02 -22.31
C CYS A 4 -15.71 19.27 -20.97
N LYS A 5 -16.73 18.47 -20.65
CA LYS A 5 -17.46 18.55 -19.38
C LYS A 5 -16.55 18.29 -18.17
N GLU A 6 -15.65 17.31 -18.27
CA GLU A 6 -14.68 17.02 -17.20
C GLU A 6 -13.71 18.18 -16.96
N LYS A 7 -13.25 18.85 -18.02
CA LYS A 7 -12.40 20.04 -17.91
C LYS A 7 -13.12 21.20 -17.24
N ASP A 8 -14.38 21.44 -17.61
CA ASP A 8 -15.18 22.52 -17.03
C ASP A 8 -15.45 22.25 -15.54
N MET A 9 -15.81 21.01 -15.18
CA MET A 9 -15.95 20.61 -13.78
C MET A 9 -14.65 20.78 -12.98
N ALA A 10 -13.51 20.40 -13.55
CA ALA A 10 -12.21 20.58 -12.89
C ALA A 10 -11.90 22.07 -12.66
N ARG A 11 -12.19 22.94 -13.63
CA ARG A 11 -12.03 24.40 -13.49
C ARG A 11 -12.93 24.97 -12.39
N ASP A 12 -14.18 24.53 -12.32
CA ASP A 12 -15.13 24.95 -11.28
C ASP A 12 -14.64 24.56 -9.89
N ILE A 13 -14.17 23.31 -9.71
CA ILE A 13 -13.61 22.84 -8.43
C ILE A 13 -12.38 23.66 -8.05
N LEU A 14 -11.47 23.95 -8.98
CA LEU A 14 -10.29 24.77 -8.70
C LEU A 14 -10.66 26.20 -8.31
N ARG A 15 -11.69 26.77 -8.95
CA ARG A 15 -12.23 28.08 -8.57
C ARG A 15 -12.79 28.05 -7.16
N ASP A 16 -13.50 26.99 -6.79
CA ASP A 16 -14.06 26.84 -5.45
C ASP A 16 -12.98 26.63 -4.39
N ILE A 17 -11.95 25.83 -4.67
CA ILE A 17 -10.75 25.70 -3.82
C ILE A 17 -10.12 27.07 -3.57
N LYS A 18 -9.95 27.90 -4.61
CA LYS A 18 -9.40 29.26 -4.47
C LYS A 18 -10.32 30.17 -3.64
N LYS A 19 -11.63 30.10 -3.85
CA LYS A 19 -12.63 30.88 -3.08
C LYS A 19 -12.66 30.53 -1.59
N LEU A 20 -12.17 29.35 -1.19
CA LEU A 20 -12.07 29.02 0.24
C LEU A 20 -11.17 30.00 0.99
N GLY A 21 -10.18 30.60 0.33
CA GLY A 21 -9.35 31.67 0.91
C GLY A 21 -8.39 31.19 1.99
N ILE A 22 -8.08 29.90 2.06
CA ILE A 22 -7.16 29.32 3.05
C ILE A 22 -5.75 29.86 2.80
N LYS A 23 -5.20 30.58 3.78
CA LYS A 23 -3.85 31.19 3.70
C LYS A 23 -2.75 30.33 4.30
N LYS A 24 -3.05 29.54 5.33
CA LYS A 24 -2.08 28.63 5.96
C LYS A 24 -1.66 27.51 4.99
N GLU A 25 -0.47 26.96 5.19
CA GLU A 25 -0.10 25.70 4.53
C GLU A 25 -1.05 24.59 4.99
N VAL A 26 -1.53 23.78 4.05
CA VAL A 26 -2.34 22.59 4.32
C VAL A 26 -1.69 21.39 3.64
N ARG A 27 -1.47 20.33 4.42
CA ARG A 27 -0.77 19.12 4.01
C ARG A 27 -1.75 17.95 3.94
N ILE A 28 -2.14 17.57 2.73
CA ILE A 28 -3.07 16.47 2.48
C ILE A 28 -2.26 15.25 2.05
N MET A 29 -2.41 14.14 2.78
CA MET A 29 -1.74 12.89 2.46
C MET A 29 -2.69 11.92 1.76
N GLU A 30 -2.31 11.42 0.59
CA GLU A 30 -2.92 10.20 0.05
C GLU A 30 -2.15 8.98 0.54
N VAL A 31 -2.86 7.87 0.75
CA VAL A 31 -2.27 6.58 1.14
C VAL A 31 -2.64 5.49 0.15
N CYS A 32 -2.53 5.79 -1.15
CA CYS A 32 -2.80 4.87 -2.24
C CYS A 32 -1.92 5.13 -3.46
N GLY A 33 -1.11 4.15 -3.87
CA GLY A 33 -0.25 4.30 -5.04
C GLY A 33 -0.99 4.67 -6.34
N THR A 34 -2.23 4.23 -6.52
CA THR A 34 -3.07 4.64 -7.65
C THR A 34 -3.44 6.13 -7.57
N HIS A 35 -3.73 6.68 -6.38
CA HIS A 35 -3.92 8.13 -6.20
C HIS A 35 -2.62 8.89 -6.46
N THR A 36 -1.47 8.38 -5.99
CA THR A 36 -0.16 8.95 -6.33
C THR A 36 0.01 9.08 -7.84
N GLN A 37 -0.32 8.03 -8.59
CA GLN A 37 -0.26 7.99 -10.05
C GLN A 37 -1.21 9.01 -10.69
N THR A 38 -2.49 9.05 -10.28
CA THR A 38 -3.46 10.02 -10.81
C THR A 38 -2.99 11.46 -10.57
N ILE A 39 -2.54 11.77 -9.35
CA ILE A 39 -2.05 13.10 -8.99
C ILE A 39 -0.88 13.52 -9.87
N ALA A 40 0.08 12.63 -10.11
CA ALA A 40 1.24 12.92 -10.94
C ALA A 40 0.90 13.01 -12.43
N ARG A 41 0.17 12.02 -12.96
CA ARG A 41 -0.21 11.91 -14.39
C ARG A 41 -0.98 13.13 -14.87
N TYR A 42 -1.87 13.67 -14.04
CA TYR A 42 -2.70 14.83 -14.37
C TYR A 42 -2.13 16.15 -13.82
N GLY A 43 -0.92 16.14 -13.24
CA GLY A 43 -0.28 17.36 -12.73
C GLY A 43 -1.09 18.09 -11.66
N ILE A 44 -1.88 17.38 -10.84
CA ILE A 44 -2.80 17.97 -9.86
C ILE A 44 -2.03 18.88 -8.88
N LYS A 45 -0.79 18.52 -8.52
CA LYS A 45 0.06 19.36 -7.66
C LYS A 45 0.35 20.75 -8.27
N ASN A 46 0.41 20.86 -9.59
CA ASN A 46 0.81 22.09 -10.29
C ASN A 46 -0.35 23.06 -10.50
N ILE A 47 -1.59 22.59 -10.40
CA ILE A 47 -2.81 23.39 -10.61
C ILE A 47 -3.46 23.85 -9.30
N LEU A 48 -3.05 23.27 -8.17
CA LEU A 48 -3.51 23.68 -6.84
C LEU A 48 -2.79 24.95 -6.37
N PRO A 49 -3.39 25.72 -5.46
CA PRO A 49 -2.68 26.82 -4.79
C PRO A 49 -1.40 26.34 -4.10
N GLU A 50 -0.34 27.16 -4.12
CA GLU A 50 0.98 26.76 -3.63
C GLU A 50 1.00 26.33 -2.15
N ASN A 51 0.09 26.86 -1.32
CA ASN A 51 -0.02 26.51 0.08
C ASN A 51 -0.69 25.15 0.32
N ILE A 52 -1.24 24.49 -0.70
CA ILE A 52 -1.83 23.15 -0.59
C ILE A 52 -0.82 22.11 -1.04
N LYS A 53 -0.26 21.36 -0.08
CA LYS A 53 0.77 20.34 -0.34
C LYS A 53 0.13 18.96 -0.37
N LEU A 54 0.28 18.25 -1.49
CA LEU A 54 -0.10 16.84 -1.61
C LEU A 54 1.08 15.91 -1.32
N ILE A 55 0.93 15.06 -0.32
CA ILE A 55 1.94 14.13 0.18
C ILE A 55 1.58 12.71 -0.22
N SER A 56 2.56 11.96 -0.70
CA SER A 56 2.41 10.53 -0.97
C SER A 56 2.84 9.73 0.25
N GLY A 57 1.86 9.13 0.92
CA GLY A 57 2.05 8.30 2.09
C GLY A 57 2.47 6.86 1.75
N PRO A 58 2.41 5.94 2.73
CA PRO A 58 2.77 4.54 2.54
C PRO A 58 1.67 3.72 1.85
N GLY A 59 1.22 4.19 0.69
CA GLY A 59 0.12 3.62 -0.09
C GLY A 59 0.50 2.50 -1.07
N CYS A 60 1.74 2.02 -1.03
CA CYS A 60 2.27 0.97 -1.91
C CYS A 60 2.66 -0.25 -1.05
N PRO A 61 1.94 -1.38 -1.11
CA PRO A 61 2.17 -2.52 -0.21
C PRO A 61 3.51 -3.22 -0.46
N VAL A 62 3.96 -3.26 -1.72
CA VAL A 62 5.28 -3.76 -2.10
C VAL A 62 6.38 -2.90 -1.48
N CYS A 63 6.21 -1.58 -1.53
CA CYS A 63 7.21 -0.64 -1.05
C CYS A 63 7.46 -0.74 0.47
N VAL A 64 6.41 -1.08 1.23
CA VAL A 64 6.45 -1.21 2.69
C VAL A 64 6.70 -2.64 3.18
N THR A 65 6.89 -3.59 2.25
CA THR A 65 7.23 -4.97 2.61
C THR A 65 8.65 -5.04 3.20
N PRO A 66 8.83 -5.61 4.41
CA PRO A 66 10.13 -5.73 5.04
C PRO A 66 11.16 -6.42 4.15
N ALA A 67 12.40 -5.96 4.18
CA ALA A 67 13.51 -6.64 3.54
C ALA A 67 13.66 -8.07 4.10
N SER A 68 13.44 -8.25 5.41
CA SER A 68 13.47 -9.57 6.06
C SER A 68 12.49 -10.59 5.45
N HIS A 69 11.32 -10.16 4.95
CA HIS A 69 10.38 -11.08 4.29
C HIS A 69 10.85 -11.48 2.90
N VAL A 70 11.53 -10.59 2.19
CA VAL A 70 12.16 -10.89 0.90
C VAL A 70 13.36 -11.82 1.11
N ASP A 71 14.19 -11.54 2.13
CA ASP A 71 15.33 -12.37 2.50
C ASP A 71 14.88 -13.78 2.92
N LEU A 72 13.75 -13.91 3.62
CA LEU A 72 13.15 -15.21 3.92
C LEU A 72 12.80 -15.98 2.63
N ALA A 73 12.12 -15.32 1.70
CA ALA A 73 11.71 -15.93 0.43
C ALA A 73 12.94 -16.36 -0.39
N ILE A 74 13.97 -15.51 -0.45
CA ILE A 74 15.25 -15.81 -1.10
C ILE A 74 15.89 -17.04 -0.45
N LYS A 75 16.02 -17.04 0.88
CA LYS A 75 16.67 -18.13 1.61
C LYS A 75 15.93 -19.46 1.43
N LEU A 76 14.60 -19.43 1.44
CA LEU A 76 13.77 -20.59 1.10
C LEU A 76 14.04 -21.09 -0.33
N ALA A 77 14.10 -20.21 -1.34
CA ALA A 77 14.37 -20.62 -2.72
C ALA A 77 15.76 -21.25 -2.93
N GLU A 78 16.74 -20.85 -2.10
CA GLU A 78 18.13 -21.30 -2.21
C GLU A 78 18.43 -22.56 -1.39
N GLU A 79 17.85 -22.66 -0.19
CA GLU A 79 18.18 -23.73 0.77
C GLU A 79 17.15 -24.87 0.76
N GLU A 80 15.92 -24.61 0.33
CA GLU A 80 14.84 -25.62 0.31
C GLU A 80 14.42 -25.93 -1.15
N ASP A 81 13.96 -27.16 -1.42
CA ASP A 81 13.34 -27.52 -2.72
C ASP A 81 11.88 -27.00 -2.79
N VAL A 82 11.71 -25.68 -2.60
CA VAL A 82 10.41 -25.00 -2.63
C VAL A 82 10.33 -24.01 -3.77
N ILE A 83 9.16 -23.89 -4.38
CA ILE A 83 8.86 -22.89 -5.40
C ILE A 83 8.27 -21.66 -4.72
N ILE A 84 9.00 -20.55 -4.80
CA ILE A 84 8.51 -19.25 -4.36
C ILE A 84 7.60 -18.66 -5.43
N THR A 85 6.42 -18.23 -5.03
CA THR A 85 5.53 -17.45 -5.91
C THR A 85 5.40 -16.02 -5.41
N THR A 86 5.40 -15.06 -6.34
CA THR A 86 5.30 -13.63 -6.02
C THR A 86 4.55 -12.88 -7.11
N TYR A 87 3.95 -11.75 -6.77
CA TYR A 87 3.47 -10.80 -7.78
C TYR A 87 4.65 -10.19 -8.54
N GLY A 88 4.40 -9.79 -9.80
CA GLY A 88 5.45 -9.33 -10.72
C GLY A 88 6.18 -8.06 -10.27
N ASP A 89 5.49 -7.16 -9.57
CA ASP A 89 6.09 -5.95 -9.03
C ASP A 89 6.99 -6.24 -7.81
N ALA A 90 6.66 -7.25 -7.00
CA ALA A 90 7.50 -7.69 -5.90
C ALA A 90 8.71 -8.53 -6.33
N TYR A 91 8.75 -9.06 -7.57
CA TYR A 91 9.85 -9.88 -8.07
C TYR A 91 11.21 -9.16 -8.04
N LYS A 92 11.22 -7.85 -8.34
CA LYS A 92 12.41 -6.99 -8.31
C LYS A 92 12.58 -6.24 -6.99
N LEU A 93 11.77 -6.53 -5.97
CA LEU A 93 11.89 -5.86 -4.67
C LEU A 93 13.22 -6.25 -4.02
N PRO A 94 14.12 -5.31 -3.71
CA PRO A 94 15.40 -5.65 -3.11
C PRO A 94 15.21 -6.07 -1.64
N GLY A 95 15.74 -7.24 -1.28
CA GLY A 95 16.01 -7.62 0.11
C GLY A 95 17.21 -6.86 0.67
N SER A 96 17.92 -7.48 1.61
CA SER A 96 19.13 -6.93 2.21
C SER A 96 20.30 -6.86 1.23
N GLU A 97 20.50 -7.93 0.47
CA GLU A 97 21.62 -8.07 -0.47
C GLU A 97 21.13 -8.10 -1.91
N LYS A 98 20.20 -9.00 -2.23
CA LYS A 98 19.65 -9.25 -3.57
C LYS A 98 18.12 -9.29 -3.57
N SER A 99 17.52 -9.39 -4.74
CA SER A 99 16.09 -9.56 -5.00
C SER A 99 15.78 -10.99 -5.47
N LEU A 100 14.50 -11.36 -5.48
CA LEU A 100 14.06 -12.65 -6.06
C LEU A 100 14.44 -12.77 -7.55
N ALA A 101 14.46 -11.65 -8.27
CA ALA A 101 14.90 -11.59 -9.66
C ALA A 101 16.38 -11.97 -9.88
N GLU A 102 17.24 -11.72 -8.89
CA GLU A 102 18.66 -12.05 -8.94
C GLU A 102 18.94 -13.51 -8.54
N VAL A 103 18.02 -14.15 -7.79
CA VAL A 103 18.11 -15.58 -7.47
C VAL A 103 17.79 -16.43 -8.69
N GLY A 104 16.72 -16.09 -9.42
CA GLY A 104 16.34 -16.69 -10.72
C GLY A 104 15.90 -18.16 -10.71
N LYS A 105 16.32 -18.96 -9.72
CA LYS A 105 15.91 -20.36 -9.54
C LYS A 105 14.71 -20.47 -8.61
N ASN A 106 13.79 -21.39 -8.91
CA ASN A 106 12.64 -21.71 -8.07
C ASN A 106 11.72 -20.52 -7.72
N VAL A 107 11.69 -19.48 -8.56
CA VAL A 107 10.75 -18.36 -8.40
C VAL A 107 9.78 -18.32 -9.59
N LYS A 108 8.49 -18.13 -9.31
CA LYS A 108 7.42 -17.97 -10.30
C LYS A 108 6.66 -16.67 -10.06
N ILE A 109 6.49 -15.90 -11.12
CA ILE A 109 5.64 -14.71 -11.11
C ILE A 109 4.22 -15.18 -11.36
N VAL A 110 3.28 -14.74 -10.51
CA VAL A 110 1.86 -15.04 -10.63
C VAL A 110 1.04 -13.75 -10.62
N TYR A 111 -0.15 -13.79 -11.22
CA TYR A 111 -1.09 -12.67 -11.19
C TYR A 111 -2.10 -12.78 -10.04
N SER A 112 -2.34 -14.01 -9.56
CA SER A 112 -3.30 -14.27 -8.50
C SER A 112 -2.82 -15.40 -7.60
N VAL A 113 -3.41 -15.52 -6.41
CA VAL A 113 -3.13 -16.66 -5.53
C VAL A 113 -3.83 -17.93 -6.02
N ASP A 114 -4.95 -17.82 -6.75
CA ASP A 114 -5.65 -18.97 -7.33
C ASP A 114 -4.76 -19.71 -8.34
N GLU A 115 -3.96 -18.99 -9.14
CA GLU A 115 -2.93 -19.56 -10.03
C GLU A 115 -1.92 -20.42 -9.23
N VAL A 116 -1.53 -19.98 -8.04
CA VAL A 116 -0.64 -20.77 -7.16
C VAL A 116 -1.32 -22.06 -6.71
N ILE A 117 -2.62 -22.00 -6.39
CA ILE A 117 -3.39 -23.20 -6.00
C ILE A 117 -3.49 -24.19 -7.16
N GLU A 118 -3.67 -23.71 -8.40
CA GLU A 118 -3.66 -24.56 -9.59
C GLU A 118 -2.31 -25.25 -9.77
N MET A 119 -1.20 -24.53 -9.58
CA MET A 119 0.15 -25.09 -9.62
C MET A 119 0.36 -26.15 -8.52
N CYS A 120 -0.08 -25.90 -7.29
CA CYS A 120 0.03 -26.85 -6.18
C CYS A 120 -0.71 -28.16 -6.47
N ARG A 121 -1.88 -28.07 -7.12
CA ARG A 121 -2.68 -29.25 -7.50
C ARG A 121 -2.05 -30.04 -8.64
N ALA A 122 -1.41 -29.35 -9.58
CA ALA A 122 -0.73 -29.96 -10.72
C ALA A 122 0.61 -30.62 -10.35
N GLN A 123 1.30 -30.10 -9.32
CA GLN A 123 2.63 -30.55 -8.89
C GLN A 123 2.61 -30.90 -7.41
N ARG A 124 2.03 -32.05 -7.07
CA ARG A 124 1.84 -32.47 -5.67
C ARG A 124 3.14 -32.87 -4.96
N ASP A 125 4.18 -33.19 -5.72
CA ASP A 125 5.53 -33.50 -5.27
C ASP A 125 6.36 -32.24 -4.96
N LYS A 126 5.85 -31.05 -5.31
CA LYS A 126 6.52 -29.77 -5.09
C LYS A 126 5.83 -28.94 -4.04
N GLU A 127 6.63 -28.28 -3.22
CA GLU A 127 6.20 -27.34 -2.20
C GLU A 127 6.16 -25.91 -2.75
N PHE A 128 5.09 -25.18 -2.44
CA PHE A 128 4.90 -23.80 -2.88
C PHE A 128 4.79 -22.86 -1.68
N VAL A 129 5.56 -21.77 -1.74
CA VAL A 129 5.50 -20.68 -0.76
C VAL A 129 5.18 -19.37 -1.47
N HIS A 130 4.00 -18.82 -1.18
CA HIS A 130 3.61 -17.53 -1.74
C HIS A 130 4.04 -16.37 -0.85
N LEU A 131 4.81 -15.42 -1.39
CA LEU A 131 5.11 -14.16 -0.73
C LEU A 131 3.87 -13.26 -0.74
N SER A 132 3.06 -13.35 0.31
CA SER A 132 1.74 -12.73 0.36
C SER A 132 1.83 -11.26 0.76
N ILE A 133 1.94 -10.41 -0.26
CA ILE A 133 2.01 -8.95 -0.11
C ILE A 133 0.66 -8.31 -0.43
N GLY A 134 0.34 -7.23 0.28
CA GLY A 134 -0.77 -6.36 -0.08
C GLY A 134 -1.41 -5.70 1.12
N PHE A 135 -2.49 -4.98 0.85
CA PHE A 135 -3.34 -4.38 1.87
C PHE A 135 -4.64 -5.16 2.02
N GLU A 136 -5.68 -4.51 2.54
CA GLU A 136 -7.01 -5.10 2.70
C GLU A 136 -7.65 -5.49 1.37
N THR A 137 -7.15 -4.99 0.23
CA THR A 137 -7.61 -5.36 -1.11
C THR A 137 -7.20 -6.77 -1.53
N THR A 138 -6.04 -7.26 -1.10
CA THR A 138 -5.53 -8.59 -1.50
C THR A 138 -5.81 -9.68 -0.47
N ALA A 139 -5.87 -9.30 0.82
CA ALA A 139 -6.10 -10.24 1.92
C ALA A 139 -7.36 -11.12 1.78
N PRO A 140 -8.51 -10.65 1.24
CA PRO A 140 -9.69 -11.49 1.04
C PRO A 140 -9.46 -12.67 0.10
N ALA A 141 -8.67 -12.49 -0.96
CA ALA A 141 -8.38 -13.56 -1.91
C ALA A 141 -7.54 -14.66 -1.24
N ILE A 142 -6.49 -14.27 -0.50
CA ILE A 142 -5.68 -15.18 0.31
C ILE A 142 -6.56 -15.92 1.33
N ALA A 143 -7.42 -15.20 2.06
CA ALA A 143 -8.32 -15.82 3.00
C ALA A 143 -9.26 -16.83 2.33
N SER A 144 -9.77 -16.50 1.14
CA SER A 144 -10.67 -17.35 0.39
C SER A 144 -9.99 -18.67 -0.04
N VAL A 145 -8.76 -18.62 -0.55
CA VAL A 145 -8.05 -19.85 -0.96
C VAL A 145 -7.72 -20.74 0.23
N LEU A 146 -7.33 -20.17 1.37
CA LEU A 146 -7.03 -20.95 2.58
C LEU A 146 -8.28 -21.60 3.19
N LEU A 147 -9.45 -20.95 3.07
CA LEU A 147 -10.72 -21.51 3.51
C LEU A 147 -11.24 -22.63 2.60
N LYS A 148 -11.00 -22.50 1.29
CA LYS A 148 -11.50 -23.44 0.28
C LYS A 148 -10.63 -24.68 0.10
N ASN A 149 -9.34 -24.60 0.45
CA ASN A 149 -8.39 -25.69 0.27
C ASN A 149 -7.75 -26.13 1.59
N PRO A 150 -8.55 -26.49 2.62
CA PRO A 150 -8.03 -26.94 3.90
C PRO A 150 -7.38 -28.34 3.85
N GLU A 151 -7.19 -28.93 2.69
CA GLU A 151 -6.50 -30.20 2.47
C GLU A 151 -5.14 -30.03 1.77
N LEU A 152 -4.84 -28.85 1.23
CA LEU A 152 -3.62 -28.61 0.45
C LEU A 152 -2.40 -28.48 1.36
N GLU A 153 -1.57 -29.52 1.42
CA GLU A 153 -0.41 -29.62 2.32
C GLU A 153 0.86 -28.97 1.76
N ASN A 154 0.98 -28.94 0.43
CA ASN A 154 2.13 -28.41 -0.30
C ASN A 154 2.05 -26.90 -0.59
N PHE A 155 1.21 -26.18 0.16
CA PHE A 155 1.04 -24.74 0.02
C PHE A 155 1.23 -24.03 1.36
N SER A 156 1.97 -22.93 1.35
CA SER A 156 2.08 -22.02 2.49
C SER A 156 2.34 -20.58 2.01
N ILE A 157 2.23 -19.62 2.93
CA ILE A 157 2.46 -18.21 2.65
C ILE A 157 3.48 -17.61 3.61
N ILE A 158 4.22 -16.60 3.13
CA ILE A 158 4.90 -15.62 3.97
C ILE A 158 3.92 -14.46 4.16
N PRO A 159 3.22 -14.34 5.31
CA PRO A 159 2.21 -13.30 5.49
C PRO A 159 2.89 -11.92 5.64
N SER A 160 2.74 -11.08 4.62
CA SER A 160 3.24 -9.70 4.61
C SER A 160 2.12 -8.67 4.42
N ASN A 161 0.86 -9.10 4.47
CA ASN A 161 -0.30 -8.23 4.30
C ASN A 161 -0.44 -7.24 5.46
N LYS A 162 -0.83 -6.02 5.12
CA LYS A 162 -0.82 -4.85 6.00
C LYS A 162 -2.18 -4.14 6.04
N LEU A 163 -2.38 -3.32 7.06
CA LEU A 163 -3.61 -2.59 7.32
C LEU A 163 -3.36 -1.08 7.28
N ILE A 164 -4.12 -0.36 6.45
CA ILE A 164 -3.93 1.07 6.21
C ILE A 164 -4.34 1.94 7.41
N PRO A 165 -5.54 1.79 8.03
CA PRO A 165 -5.95 2.69 9.11
C PRO A 165 -4.99 2.70 10.32
N PRO A 166 -4.41 1.58 10.77
CA PRO A 166 -3.36 1.60 11.81
C PRO A 166 -2.11 2.37 11.39
N ALA A 167 -1.68 2.27 10.13
CA ALA A 167 -0.53 3.01 9.63
C ALA A 167 -0.79 4.53 9.60
N MET A 168 -1.99 4.95 9.18
CA MET A 168 -2.38 6.37 9.23
C MET A 168 -2.34 6.92 10.66
N GLN A 169 -2.88 6.17 11.64
CA GLN A 169 -2.82 6.57 13.05
C GLN A 169 -1.38 6.68 13.57
N TYR A 170 -0.51 5.76 13.13
CA TYR A 170 0.90 5.78 13.50
C TYR A 170 1.62 7.01 12.97
N LEU A 171 1.38 7.41 11.71
CA LEU A 171 1.98 8.62 11.14
C LEU A 171 1.59 9.87 11.92
N ILE A 172 0.31 10.00 12.30
CA ILE A 172 -0.17 11.13 13.10
C ILE A 172 0.54 11.19 14.46
N LYS A 173 0.69 10.05 15.14
CA LYS A 173 1.34 9.96 16.46
C LYS A 173 2.84 10.20 16.44
N ASN A 174 3.49 10.07 15.28
CA ASN A 174 4.93 10.28 15.11
C ASN A 174 5.19 11.61 14.38
N ASP A 175 4.39 12.63 14.71
CA ASP A 175 4.55 14.02 14.30
C ASP A 175 4.69 14.26 12.79
N CYS A 176 4.11 13.37 11.96
CA CYS A 176 3.98 13.66 10.54
C CYS A 176 2.99 14.81 10.36
N LYS A 177 3.44 15.92 9.78
CA LYS A 177 2.62 17.11 9.51
C LYS A 177 1.57 16.80 8.45
N ILE A 178 0.38 16.40 8.89
CA ILE A 178 -0.76 16.00 8.05
C ILE A 178 -2.01 16.69 8.59
N ASP A 179 -2.72 17.37 7.69
CA ASP A 179 -3.95 18.11 7.98
C ASP A 179 -5.20 17.38 7.49
N GLY A 180 -5.07 16.41 6.59
CA GLY A 180 -6.18 15.58 6.11
C GLY A 180 -5.71 14.44 5.22
N PHE A 181 -6.59 13.48 4.98
CA PHE A 181 -6.28 12.28 4.21
C PHE A 181 -7.22 12.08 3.02
N ILE A 182 -6.63 11.72 1.88
CA ILE A 182 -7.34 11.05 0.79
C ILE A 182 -7.21 9.56 1.03
N CYS A 183 -8.32 8.93 1.41
CA CYS A 183 -8.38 7.52 1.76
C CYS A 183 -8.51 6.64 0.50
N PRO A 184 -7.83 5.47 0.48
CA PRO A 184 -7.76 4.58 -0.67
C PRO A 184 -9.13 4.01 -1.03
N GLY A 185 -9.61 4.24 -2.25
CA GLY A 185 -10.93 3.79 -2.70
C GLY A 185 -11.12 2.27 -2.63
N HIS A 186 -10.17 1.50 -3.16
CA HIS A 186 -10.27 0.03 -3.21
C HIS A 186 -10.14 -0.63 -1.83
N VAL A 187 -9.23 -0.16 -0.97
CA VAL A 187 -9.15 -0.62 0.42
C VAL A 187 -10.47 -0.33 1.13
N SER A 188 -11.02 0.86 0.93
CA SER A 188 -12.31 1.26 1.50
C SER A 188 -13.51 0.48 0.94
N ALA A 189 -13.44 -0.03 -0.29
CA ALA A 189 -14.45 -0.94 -0.82
C ALA A 189 -14.51 -2.25 0.00
N ILE A 190 -13.39 -2.67 0.59
CA ILE A 190 -13.32 -3.83 1.49
C ILE A 190 -13.72 -3.45 2.91
N ILE A 191 -13.08 -2.45 3.50
CA ILE A 191 -13.20 -2.17 4.95
C ILE A 191 -14.32 -1.18 5.31
N GLY A 192 -14.84 -0.45 4.33
CA GLY A 192 -15.82 0.61 4.50
C GLY A 192 -15.22 1.92 5.01
N ALA A 193 -16.09 2.84 5.40
CA ALA A 193 -15.71 4.13 5.97
C ALA A 193 -15.44 4.07 7.48
N LYS A 194 -16.11 3.14 8.18
CA LYS A 194 -16.07 3.03 9.64
C LYS A 194 -14.65 2.98 10.24
N PRO A 195 -13.67 2.24 9.69
CA PRO A 195 -12.32 2.18 10.28
C PRO A 195 -11.56 3.51 10.29
N TYR A 196 -11.90 4.45 9.40
CA TYR A 196 -11.30 5.78 9.35
C TYR A 196 -11.91 6.75 10.37
N GLU A 197 -13.05 6.42 10.99
CA GLU A 197 -13.72 7.34 11.91
C GLU A 197 -12.87 7.73 13.10
N ARG A 198 -12.01 6.81 13.57
CA ARG A 198 -11.08 7.11 14.65
C ARG A 198 -10.10 8.22 14.25
N ILE A 199 -9.69 8.26 12.98
CA ILE A 199 -8.79 9.28 12.43
C ILE A 199 -9.48 10.65 12.45
N ALA A 200 -10.73 10.71 12.01
CA ALA A 200 -11.48 11.96 12.02
C ALA A 200 -11.89 12.41 13.44
N LYS A 201 -12.40 11.52 14.28
CA LYS A 201 -13.00 11.85 15.59
C LYS A 201 -11.98 12.03 16.71
N VAL A 202 -10.89 11.24 16.72
CA VAL A 202 -9.89 11.26 17.81
C VAL A 202 -8.68 12.11 17.46
N TYR A 203 -8.26 12.08 16.20
CA TYR A 203 -7.08 12.83 15.75
C TYR A 203 -7.42 14.12 15.01
N GLU A 204 -8.71 14.42 14.84
CA GLU A 204 -9.22 15.63 14.20
C GLU A 204 -8.61 15.84 12.80
N LYS A 205 -8.48 14.75 12.04
CA LYS A 205 -8.00 14.77 10.65
C LYS A 205 -9.14 14.39 9.70
N PRO A 206 -9.65 15.34 8.88
CA PRO A 206 -10.59 15.05 7.82
C PRO A 206 -10.12 13.89 6.93
N CYS A 207 -11.03 12.98 6.64
CA CYS A 207 -10.75 11.81 5.80
C CYS A 207 -11.78 11.75 4.68
N VAL A 208 -11.34 11.72 3.42
CA VAL A 208 -12.25 11.58 2.29
C VAL A 208 -11.86 10.38 1.46
N ILE A 209 -12.78 9.43 1.34
CA ILE A 209 -12.59 8.22 0.52
C ILE A 209 -12.85 8.59 -0.93
N SER A 210 -11.80 8.51 -1.75
CA SER A 210 -11.78 9.01 -3.12
C SER A 210 -11.75 7.87 -4.15
N GLY A 211 -12.40 8.10 -5.28
CA GLY A 211 -12.17 7.31 -6.50
C GLY A 211 -10.79 7.59 -7.10
N PHE A 212 -10.54 7.12 -8.32
CA PHE A 212 -9.19 7.17 -8.93
C PHE A 212 -9.09 8.13 -10.12
N GLU A 213 -10.21 8.72 -10.54
CA GLU A 213 -10.21 9.70 -11.61
C GLU A 213 -9.69 11.05 -11.08
N ALA A 214 -9.13 11.88 -11.97
CA ALA A 214 -8.62 13.19 -11.57
C ALA A 214 -9.71 14.05 -10.90
N ILE A 215 -10.96 13.91 -11.37
CA ILE A 215 -12.10 14.63 -10.80
C ILE A 215 -12.47 14.16 -9.39
N ASP A 216 -12.37 12.85 -9.11
CA ASP A 216 -12.63 12.29 -7.77
C ASP A 216 -11.62 12.85 -6.76
N VAL A 217 -10.35 12.89 -7.17
CA VAL A 217 -9.24 13.40 -6.36
C VAL A 217 -9.43 14.91 -6.09
N LEU A 218 -9.74 15.69 -7.12
CA LEU A 218 -9.99 17.13 -6.97
C LEU A 218 -11.19 17.42 -6.05
N LYS A 219 -12.30 16.70 -6.22
CA LYS A 219 -13.46 16.80 -5.31
C LYS A 219 -13.08 16.45 -3.88
N SER A 220 -12.30 15.39 -3.69
CA SER A 220 -11.87 14.95 -2.37
C SER A 220 -10.98 15.99 -1.68
N ILE A 221 -10.09 16.65 -2.43
CA ILE A 221 -9.32 17.80 -1.94
C ILE A 221 -10.24 18.94 -1.52
N LEU A 222 -11.20 19.34 -2.36
CA LEU A 222 -12.17 20.39 -2.03
C LEU A 222 -12.98 20.05 -0.77
N MET A 223 -13.41 18.79 -0.61
CA MET A 223 -14.13 18.31 0.59
C MET A 223 -13.26 18.41 1.85
N ILE A 224 -12.00 17.97 1.79
CA ILE A 224 -11.05 18.10 2.91
C ILE A 224 -10.84 19.58 3.27
N LEU A 225 -10.61 20.44 2.28
CA LEU A 225 -10.38 21.86 2.52
C LEU A 225 -11.61 22.57 3.10
N ASN A 226 -12.83 22.19 2.68
CA ASN A 226 -14.06 22.67 3.30
C ASN A 226 -14.16 22.27 4.77
N GLN A 227 -13.83 21.02 5.10
CA GLN A 227 -13.79 20.56 6.49
C GLN A 227 -12.77 21.37 7.32
N ILE A 228 -11.56 21.58 6.79
CA ILE A 228 -10.51 22.38 7.45
C ILE A 228 -10.94 23.84 7.64
N LYS A 229 -11.58 24.45 6.64
CA LYS A 229 -12.07 25.84 6.73
C LYS A 229 -13.12 26.00 7.84
N ASN A 230 -13.97 24.99 8.03
CA ASN A 230 -15.05 25.02 9.02
C ASN A 230 -14.64 24.43 10.37
N ASN A 231 -13.36 24.06 10.57
CA ASN A 231 -12.86 23.39 11.78
C ASN A 231 -13.67 22.12 12.14
N ILE A 232 -14.05 21.33 11.14
CA ILE A 232 -14.76 20.06 11.31
C ILE A 232 -13.86 18.93 10.83
N SER A 233 -13.95 17.76 11.47
CA SER A 233 -13.28 16.53 11.02
C SER A 233 -14.27 15.37 10.98
N LYS A 234 -14.56 14.88 9.79
CA LYS A 234 -15.41 13.71 9.54
C LYS A 234 -14.84 12.84 8.42
N VAL A 235 -15.34 11.60 8.37
CA VAL A 235 -15.13 10.72 7.23
C VAL A 235 -16.23 10.98 6.21
N GLU A 236 -15.86 11.33 4.99
CA GLU A 236 -16.81 11.43 3.87
C GLU A 236 -16.47 10.44 2.77
N ILE A 237 -17.50 10.00 2.05
CA ILE A 237 -17.38 9.09 0.92
C ILE A 237 -17.65 9.90 -0.34
N GLU A 238 -16.59 10.24 -1.07
CA GLU A 238 -16.70 10.77 -2.43
C GLU A 238 -16.96 9.61 -3.41
N TYR A 239 -16.29 8.46 -3.21
CA TYR A 239 -16.40 7.27 -4.05
C TYR A 239 -17.67 6.42 -3.81
N LYS A 240 -18.84 7.06 -3.73
CA LYS A 240 -20.14 6.43 -3.40
C LYS A 240 -20.57 5.34 -4.37
N ARG A 241 -20.05 5.37 -5.60
CA ARG A 241 -20.34 4.39 -6.65
C ARG A 241 -19.79 2.99 -6.35
N LEU A 242 -18.80 2.87 -5.46
CA LEU A 242 -18.21 1.58 -5.08
C LEU A 242 -18.19 1.35 -3.56
N VAL A 243 -18.00 2.41 -2.77
CA VAL A 243 -17.75 2.28 -1.33
C VAL A 243 -19.04 2.48 -0.53
N LYS A 244 -19.34 1.49 0.32
CA LYS A 244 -20.38 1.56 1.36
C LYS A 244 -19.76 1.88 2.72
N TYR A 245 -20.56 2.39 3.64
CA TYR A 245 -20.09 2.73 4.99
C TYR A 245 -19.53 1.51 5.74
N GLU A 246 -20.19 0.35 5.61
CA GLU A 246 -19.83 -0.91 6.24
C GLU A 246 -18.75 -1.72 5.50
N GLY A 247 -18.48 -1.36 4.24
CA GLY A 247 -17.57 -2.08 3.36
C GLY A 247 -18.15 -3.38 2.81
N ASN A 248 -17.28 -4.31 2.43
CA ASN A 248 -17.68 -5.64 1.96
C ASN A 248 -17.70 -6.62 3.12
N LYS A 249 -18.91 -6.91 3.63
CA LYS A 249 -19.13 -7.83 4.75
C LYS A 249 -18.55 -9.22 4.50
N ILE A 250 -18.76 -9.79 3.31
CA ILE A 250 -18.28 -11.15 2.96
C ILE A 250 -16.75 -11.21 2.95
N ALA A 251 -16.09 -10.22 2.35
CA ALA A 251 -14.63 -10.14 2.31
C ALA A 251 -14.04 -10.04 3.72
N ARG A 252 -14.62 -9.16 4.55
CA ARG A 252 -14.22 -9.00 5.95
C ARG A 252 -14.41 -10.26 6.78
N GLU A 253 -15.55 -10.93 6.66
CA GLU A 253 -15.79 -12.19 7.37
C GLU A 253 -14.77 -13.29 6.99
N LYS A 254 -14.39 -13.39 5.71
CA LYS A 254 -13.32 -14.30 5.28
C LYS A 254 -11.98 -13.92 5.91
N MET A 255 -11.62 -12.64 5.86
CA MET A 255 -10.39 -12.13 6.48
C MET A 255 -10.37 -12.41 7.98
N ASP A 256 -11.44 -12.11 8.71
CA ASP A 256 -11.55 -12.30 10.15
C ASP A 256 -11.47 -13.78 10.54
N LYS A 257 -11.98 -14.67 9.68
CA LYS A 257 -11.85 -16.12 9.85
C LYS A 257 -10.37 -16.55 9.74
N VAL A 258 -9.62 -16.05 8.77
CA VAL A 258 -8.27 -16.57 8.47
C VAL A 258 -7.18 -15.86 9.26
N PHE A 259 -7.30 -14.55 9.37
CA PHE A 259 -6.29 -13.67 9.92
C PHE A 259 -6.70 -13.08 11.27
N LYS A 260 -5.69 -12.61 12.01
CA LYS A 260 -5.84 -11.69 13.14
C LYS A 260 -4.85 -10.55 12.98
N ALA A 261 -5.22 -9.37 13.46
CA ALA A 261 -4.30 -8.24 13.52
C ALA A 261 -3.09 -8.56 14.39
N SER A 262 -1.96 -7.96 14.05
CA SER A 262 -0.67 -8.11 14.72
C SER A 262 0.22 -6.91 14.49
N ASN A 263 1.21 -6.74 15.36
CA ASN A 263 2.28 -5.78 15.10
C ASN A 263 3.03 -6.23 13.85
N ALA A 264 3.33 -5.28 12.97
CA ALA A 264 4.11 -5.56 11.78
C ALA A 264 5.11 -4.46 11.52
N TYR A 265 6.25 -4.85 10.97
CA TYR A 265 7.24 -3.92 10.46
C TYR A 265 6.79 -3.39 9.10
N TRP A 266 6.82 -2.07 8.94
CA TRP A 266 6.61 -1.37 7.69
C TRP A 266 7.95 -0.81 7.24
N ARG A 267 8.45 -1.29 6.11
CA ARG A 267 9.77 -0.91 5.60
C ARG A 267 9.89 0.60 5.47
N GLY A 268 10.90 1.17 6.13
CA GLY A 268 11.15 2.61 6.16
C GLY A 268 10.30 3.42 7.14
N ILE A 269 9.38 2.79 7.87
CA ILE A 269 8.57 3.45 8.92
C ILE A 269 8.89 2.86 10.30
N GLY A 270 8.94 1.53 10.40
CA GLY A 270 9.21 0.82 11.65
C GLY A 270 8.07 -0.11 12.07
N ASN A 271 8.09 -0.52 13.34
CA ASN A 271 7.07 -1.40 13.90
C ASN A 271 5.79 -0.62 14.21
N ILE A 272 4.71 -0.96 13.50
CA ILE A 272 3.40 -0.35 13.70
C ILE A 272 2.46 -1.35 14.41
N PRO A 273 1.91 -1.00 15.58
CA PRO A 273 0.99 -1.87 16.32
C PRO A 273 -0.26 -2.23 15.51
N SER A 274 -0.70 -3.48 15.59
CA SER A 274 -1.94 -3.97 14.96
C SER A 274 -2.11 -3.61 13.48
N SER A 275 -1.01 -3.56 12.73
CA SER A 275 -0.98 -3.11 11.33
C SER A 275 -0.68 -4.22 10.31
N GLY A 276 -0.40 -5.44 10.75
CA GLY A 276 -0.21 -6.60 9.88
C GLY A 276 -1.22 -7.69 10.16
N LEU A 277 -1.40 -8.56 9.17
CA LEU A 277 -2.25 -9.73 9.27
C LEU A 277 -1.41 -10.99 9.47
N LYS A 278 -1.59 -11.66 10.61
CA LYS A 278 -1.03 -13.00 10.85
C LYS A 278 -2.10 -14.06 10.80
N LEU A 279 -1.74 -15.26 10.37
CA LEU A 279 -2.65 -16.41 10.34
C LEU A 279 -3.11 -16.76 11.76
N ARG A 280 -4.39 -17.10 11.91
CA ARG A 280 -4.92 -17.69 13.14
C ARG A 280 -4.37 -19.10 13.34
N ASN A 281 -4.39 -19.60 14.58
CA ASN A 281 -3.79 -20.88 14.93
C ASN A 281 -4.33 -22.06 14.09
N ARG A 282 -5.62 -22.05 13.74
CA ARG A 282 -6.23 -23.07 12.87
C ARG A 282 -5.65 -23.13 11.44
N PHE A 283 -5.00 -22.05 10.99
CA PHE A 283 -4.33 -21.97 9.69
C PHE A 283 -2.79 -22.02 9.83
N LYS A 284 -2.25 -22.40 11.00
CA LYS A 284 -0.79 -22.35 11.27
C LYS A 284 0.06 -23.16 10.30
N ARG A 285 -0.50 -24.20 9.66
CA ARG A 285 0.24 -25.02 8.70
C ARG A 285 0.57 -24.28 7.40
N PHE A 286 -0.22 -23.26 7.07
CA PHE A 286 0.01 -22.39 5.92
C PHE A 286 0.99 -21.26 6.24
N ASP A 287 1.55 -21.19 7.45
CA ASP A 287 2.47 -20.14 7.89
C ASP A 287 3.92 -20.60 7.62
N ALA A 288 4.47 -20.21 6.47
CA ALA A 288 5.81 -20.63 6.04
C ALA A 288 6.90 -20.27 7.06
N PRO A 289 6.96 -19.05 7.64
CA PRO A 289 7.92 -18.73 8.69
C PRO A 289 7.90 -19.72 9.88
N LYS A 290 6.72 -20.20 10.29
CA LYS A 290 6.59 -21.19 11.37
C LYS A 290 6.93 -22.61 10.93
N ARG A 291 6.67 -22.95 9.66
CA ARG A 291 6.93 -24.28 9.09
C ARG A 291 8.43 -24.52 8.94
N TYR A 292 9.13 -23.58 8.29
CA TYR A 292 10.55 -23.75 7.93
C TYR A 292 11.53 -23.27 9.02
N LYS A 293 11.09 -22.38 9.93
CA LYS A 293 11.91 -21.89 11.08
C LYS A 293 13.30 -21.39 10.69
N ILE A 294 13.41 -20.79 9.51
CA ILE A 294 14.68 -20.30 8.97
C ILE A 294 15.20 -19.13 9.83
N LYS A 295 16.48 -19.23 10.23
CA LYS A 295 17.20 -18.15 10.91
C LYS A 295 17.70 -17.15 9.87
N LEU A 296 17.30 -15.89 10.01
CA LEU A 296 17.79 -14.78 9.19
C LEU A 296 18.81 -13.95 9.97
N LYS A 297 19.73 -13.33 9.24
CA LYS A 297 20.54 -12.21 9.77
C LYS A 297 19.65 -10.97 9.88
N ASP A 298 20.11 -9.97 10.62
CA ASP A 298 19.42 -8.68 10.69
C ASP A 298 19.28 -8.06 9.29
N ALA A 299 18.05 -7.72 8.94
CA ALA A 299 17.74 -7.22 7.62
C ALA A 299 18.17 -5.75 7.44
N LYS A 300 18.76 -5.45 6.29
CA LYS A 300 19.05 -4.07 5.85
C LYS A 300 17.79 -3.47 5.24
N GLU A 301 16.89 -3.01 6.10
CA GLU A 301 15.57 -2.51 5.70
C GLU A 301 15.65 -1.32 4.74
N ILE A 302 16.56 -0.37 4.96
CA ILE A 302 16.80 0.75 4.03
C ILE A 302 18.27 0.74 3.63
N LYS A 303 18.53 0.68 2.31
CA LYS A 303 19.89 0.74 1.77
C LYS A 303 20.48 2.15 1.95
N PRO A 304 21.80 2.29 2.19
CA PRO A 304 22.45 3.57 2.42
C PRO A 304 22.13 4.62 1.34
N GLY A 305 21.92 5.87 1.75
CA GLY A 305 21.61 6.98 0.84
C GLY A 305 20.18 6.99 0.26
N CYS A 306 19.38 5.93 0.43
CA CYS A 306 17.99 5.90 -0.01
C CYS A 306 17.09 6.75 0.92
N LEU A 307 16.35 7.71 0.35
CA LEU A 307 15.40 8.54 1.10
C LEU A 307 13.95 8.00 1.12
N CYS A 308 13.69 6.77 0.69
CA CYS A 308 12.33 6.23 0.59
C CYS A 308 11.55 6.34 1.90
N SER A 309 12.20 6.09 3.05
CA SER A 309 11.62 6.27 4.40
C SER A 309 11.17 7.70 4.70
N LYS A 310 11.88 8.70 4.20
CA LYS A 310 11.52 10.13 4.34
C LYS A 310 10.44 10.55 3.35
N ILE A 311 10.44 9.95 2.17
CA ILE A 311 9.47 10.25 1.10
C ILE A 311 8.07 9.79 1.49
N ILE A 312 7.91 8.53 1.91
CA ILE A 312 6.60 7.93 2.23
C ILE A 312 5.95 8.48 3.50
N VAL A 313 6.64 9.37 4.23
CA VAL A 313 6.09 10.10 5.39
C VAL A 313 5.99 11.61 5.12
N GLY A 314 6.32 12.07 3.91
CA GLY A 314 6.20 13.47 3.50
C GLY A 314 7.30 14.41 3.98
N ASN A 315 8.43 13.88 4.42
CA ASN A 315 9.59 14.64 4.90
C ASN A 315 10.65 14.89 3.82
N ALA A 316 10.52 14.27 2.65
CA ALA A 316 11.36 14.51 1.48
C ALA A 316 10.59 14.27 0.18
N LEU A 317 11.07 14.83 -0.92
CA LEU A 317 10.62 14.55 -2.28
C LEU A 317 11.59 13.57 -2.96
N PRO A 318 11.13 12.76 -3.92
CA PRO A 318 12.01 11.91 -4.73
C PRO A 318 13.18 12.67 -5.36
N THR A 319 12.94 13.90 -5.84
CA THR A 319 13.94 14.79 -6.43
C THR A 319 15.04 15.24 -5.47
N GLN A 320 14.82 15.13 -4.16
CA GLN A 320 15.83 15.44 -3.13
C GLN A 320 16.74 14.23 -2.83
N CYS A 321 16.41 13.04 -3.35
CA CYS A 321 17.23 11.84 -3.19
C CYS A 321 18.37 11.84 -4.21
N LYS A 322 19.63 11.84 -3.76
CA LYS A 322 20.81 11.85 -4.66
C LYS A 322 20.87 10.66 -5.62
N LEU A 323 20.23 9.55 -5.27
CA LEU A 323 20.17 8.33 -6.09
C LEU A 323 19.08 8.39 -7.17
N PHE A 324 18.07 9.24 -7.01
CA PHE A 324 16.91 9.32 -7.91
C PHE A 324 17.34 9.75 -9.32
N ARG A 325 16.85 9.02 -10.34
CA ARG A 325 17.22 9.20 -11.77
C ARG A 325 18.70 9.00 -12.09
N LYS A 326 19.49 8.51 -11.13
CA LYS A 326 20.90 8.16 -11.32
C LYS A 326 21.05 6.66 -11.10
N GLU A 327 21.53 6.25 -9.93
CA GLU A 327 21.71 4.85 -9.57
C GLU A 327 20.39 4.11 -9.30
N CYS A 328 19.34 4.84 -8.92
CA CYS A 328 18.02 4.31 -8.65
C CYS A 328 17.08 4.66 -9.81
N THR A 329 16.74 3.66 -10.62
CA THR A 329 15.82 3.77 -11.76
C THR A 329 14.81 2.62 -11.75
N PRO A 330 13.69 2.69 -12.49
CA PRO A 330 12.76 1.56 -12.59
C PRO A 330 13.40 0.27 -13.14
N TYR A 331 14.44 0.40 -13.97
CA TYR A 331 15.17 -0.74 -14.53
C TYR A 331 16.12 -1.38 -13.51
N LYS A 332 16.76 -0.55 -12.68
CA LYS A 332 17.67 -0.95 -11.61
C LYS A 332 17.24 -0.27 -10.29
N PRO A 333 16.19 -0.77 -9.62
CA PRO A 333 15.68 -0.12 -8.43
C PRO A 333 16.62 -0.33 -7.23
N TYR A 334 17.19 0.75 -6.72
CA TYR A 334 18.02 0.70 -5.51
C TYR A 334 17.16 0.61 -4.23
N GLY A 335 16.06 1.38 -4.21
CA GLY A 335 15.13 1.45 -3.08
C GLY A 335 13.73 0.97 -3.42
N PRO A 336 12.93 0.56 -2.43
CA PRO A 336 11.63 -0.08 -2.66
C PRO A 336 10.61 0.86 -3.33
N CYS A 337 10.68 2.16 -3.06
CA CYS A 337 9.81 3.18 -3.69
C CYS A 337 9.97 3.28 -5.23
N MET A 338 11.05 2.73 -5.81
CA MET A 338 11.31 2.75 -7.26
C MET A 338 10.85 1.46 -7.96
N VAL A 339 10.51 0.41 -7.20
CA VAL A 339 10.22 -0.92 -7.74
C VAL A 339 8.83 -0.98 -8.35
N SER A 340 7.79 -0.78 -7.52
CA SER A 340 6.41 -0.87 -7.97
C SER A 340 6.02 0.38 -8.75
N VAL A 341 5.16 0.22 -9.75
CA VAL A 341 4.54 1.32 -10.51
C VAL A 341 3.70 2.25 -9.63
N GLU A 342 3.30 1.76 -8.45
CA GLU A 342 2.61 2.49 -7.40
C GLU A 342 3.55 3.21 -6.42
N GLY A 343 4.86 2.98 -6.51
CA GLY A 343 5.83 3.58 -5.61
C GLY A 343 6.07 5.05 -5.91
N ALA A 344 6.06 5.90 -4.88
CA ALA A 344 6.17 7.35 -5.02
C ALA A 344 7.39 7.81 -5.85
N CYS A 345 8.53 7.11 -5.77
CA CYS A 345 9.70 7.41 -6.61
C CYS A 345 9.50 6.95 -8.05
N ASN A 346 8.96 5.75 -8.28
CA ASN A 346 8.67 5.27 -9.63
C ASN A 346 7.68 6.20 -10.35
N VAL A 347 6.61 6.60 -9.65
CA VAL A 347 5.62 7.56 -10.16
C VAL A 347 6.28 8.89 -10.51
N ALA A 348 7.07 9.46 -9.60
CA ALA A 348 7.82 10.69 -9.90
C ALA A 348 8.73 10.51 -11.11
N PHE A 349 9.48 9.40 -11.19
CA PHE A 349 10.38 9.12 -12.31
C PHE A 349 9.64 9.17 -13.65
N ARG A 350 8.45 8.57 -13.74
CA ARG A 350 7.66 8.45 -14.97
C ARG A 350 6.93 9.71 -15.39
N TYR A 351 6.55 10.57 -14.44
CA TYR A 351 5.63 11.68 -14.72
C TYR A 351 6.19 13.08 -14.43
N GLY A 352 7.41 13.23 -13.87
CA GLY A 352 8.05 14.56 -13.74
C GLY A 352 8.90 14.72 -12.49
#